data_AF-A0A3M6TT81-F1
#
_entry.id   AF-A0A3M6TT81-F1
#
_cell.length_a   1.000
_cell.length_b   1.000
_cell.length_c   1.000
_cell.angle_alpha   90.00
_cell.angle_beta   90.00
_cell.angle_gamma   90.00
#
_symmetry.space_group_name_H-M   'P 1'
#
loop_
_entity.id
_entity.type
_entity.pdbx_description
1 polymer ?
#
loop_
_entity_poly.entity_id
_entity_poly.type
_entity_poly.pdbx_seq_one_letter_code
_entity_poly.pdbx_strand_id
1 'polypeptide(L)'
;MLTGPKRFSGKLLVAGGITCGEGIQETLIRECAEEASIPEELSKAASSAGCVSYFFEDERGLFPEVQFVCDLKLPRDFQPINSDGEVSEFYCWPMEKVKEKIATDEFKPNCALVVLDFMVRHGFVTPDCGELIFTMIIE
;
A
#
# COMPACT_ATOMS: atom_id res chain seq x y z
N MET A 1 -4.37 20.66 -4.31
CA MET A 1 -4.65 21.01 -2.90
C MET A 1 -6.12 20.75 -2.64
N LEU A 2 -6.46 19.89 -1.68
CA LEU A 2 -7.82 19.72 -1.19
C LEU A 2 -7.79 19.91 0.32
N THR A 3 -8.57 20.87 0.80
CA THR A 3 -8.63 21.33 2.19
C THR A 3 -9.87 20.73 2.86
N GLY A 4 -9.68 19.87 3.86
CA GLY A 4 -10.74 19.37 4.73
C GLY A 4 -10.19 18.33 5.71
N PRO A 5 -10.64 18.31 6.99
CA PRO A 5 -10.06 17.42 7.99
C PRO A 5 -10.59 16.02 7.75
N LYS A 6 -9.75 15.12 7.25
CA LYS A 6 -10.07 13.69 7.12
C LYS A 6 -8.87 12.87 7.65
N ARG A 7 -9.13 12.11 8.72
CA ARG A 7 -8.23 11.16 9.43
C ARG A 7 -8.10 9.89 8.61
N PHE A 8 -7.01 9.10 8.68
CA PHE A 8 -6.86 7.86 7.88
C PHE A 8 -6.36 6.66 8.69
N SER A 9 -6.50 5.46 8.15
CA SER A 9 -5.95 4.18 8.61
C SER A 9 -4.74 3.82 7.73
N GLY A 10 -3.60 3.47 8.32
CA GLY A 10 -2.36 3.20 7.57
C GLY A 10 -2.28 1.79 6.97
N LYS A 11 -3.21 1.48 6.07
CA LYS A 11 -3.11 0.36 5.11
C LYS A 11 -2.94 0.90 3.68
N LEU A 12 -2.50 0.02 2.76
CA LEU A 12 -2.61 0.24 1.31
C LEU A 12 -4.08 0.28 0.88
N LEU A 13 -4.35 0.75 -0.34
CA LEU A 13 -5.72 0.76 -0.87
C LEU A 13 -6.29 -0.65 -1.02
N VAL A 14 -5.48 -1.58 -1.50
CA VAL A 14 -5.80 -3.02 -1.65
C VAL A 14 -4.53 -3.81 -1.33
N ALA A 15 -4.65 -4.90 -0.57
CA ALA A 15 -3.56 -5.85 -0.32
C ALA A 15 -4.10 -7.20 0.16
N GLY A 16 -3.80 -8.27 -0.59
CA GLY A 16 -4.25 -9.62 -0.23
C GLY A 16 -3.26 -10.72 -0.56
N GLY A 17 -3.51 -11.89 0.03
CA GLY A 17 -2.67 -13.07 -0.15
C GLY A 17 -2.90 -13.75 -1.50
N ILE A 18 -1.82 -14.25 -2.11
CA ILE A 18 -1.92 -15.05 -3.33
C ILE A 18 -2.28 -16.48 -2.95
N THR A 19 -3.45 -16.94 -3.40
CA THR A 19 -3.90 -18.31 -3.12
C THR A 19 -3.12 -19.32 -3.98
N CYS A 20 -2.88 -20.52 -3.45
CA CYS A 20 -2.21 -21.58 -4.20
C CYS A 20 -2.96 -21.88 -5.52
N GLY A 21 -2.25 -21.75 -6.64
CA GLY A 21 -2.80 -21.93 -7.98
C GLY A 21 -3.41 -20.68 -8.63
N GLU A 22 -3.47 -19.55 -7.92
CA GLU A 22 -3.93 -18.26 -8.44
C GLU A 22 -2.75 -17.45 -9.01
N GLY A 23 -2.96 -16.78 -10.14
CA GLY A 23 -1.98 -15.85 -10.70
C GLY A 23 -2.01 -14.48 -10.00
N ILE A 24 -0.87 -13.76 -9.99
CA ILE A 24 -0.77 -12.42 -9.36
C ILE A 24 -1.83 -11.45 -9.87
N GLN A 25 -2.09 -11.44 -11.18
CA GLN A 25 -3.09 -10.55 -11.78
C GLN A 25 -4.52 -10.94 -11.39
N GLU A 26 -4.79 -12.24 -11.25
CA GLU A 26 -6.10 -12.75 -10.82
C GLU A 26 -6.35 -12.37 -9.36
N THR A 27 -5.37 -12.59 -8.48
CA THR A 27 -5.39 -12.13 -7.09
C THR A 27 -5.64 -10.62 -7.03
N LEU A 28 -4.88 -9.81 -7.78
CA LEU A 28 -5.04 -8.35 -7.77
C LEU A 28 -6.45 -7.91 -8.14
N ILE A 29 -7.04 -8.49 -9.19
CA ILE A 29 -8.39 -8.16 -9.65
C ILE A 29 -9.43 -8.55 -8.59
N ARG A 30 -9.29 -9.73 -7.99
CA ARG A 30 -10.20 -10.23 -6.94
C ARG A 30 -10.16 -9.34 -5.69
N GLU A 31 -8.97 -9.10 -5.14
CA GLU A 31 -8.78 -8.27 -3.94
C GLU A 31 -9.25 -6.83 -4.18
N CYS A 32 -9.03 -6.30 -5.40
CA CYS A 32 -9.53 -4.99 -5.80
C CYS A 32 -11.07 -4.89 -5.72
N ALA A 33 -11.77 -5.95 -6.12
CA ALA A 33 -13.23 -6.00 -6.03
C ALA A 33 -13.71 -6.20 -4.59
N GLU A 34 -13.09 -7.12 -3.85
CA GLU A 34 -13.46 -7.49 -2.48
C GLU A 34 -13.24 -6.32 -1.50
N GLU A 35 -12.02 -5.81 -1.42
CA GLU A 35 -11.65 -4.83 -0.40
C GLU A 35 -12.18 -3.42 -0.71
N ALA A 36 -12.13 -3.00 -1.98
CA ALA A 36 -12.31 -1.60 -2.37
C ALA A 36 -13.38 -1.35 -3.44
N SER A 37 -14.11 -2.39 -3.89
CA SER A 37 -15.12 -2.26 -4.95
C SER A 37 -14.55 -1.65 -6.25
N ILE A 38 -13.27 -1.89 -6.56
CA ILE A 38 -12.64 -1.42 -7.79
C ILE A 38 -13.08 -2.35 -8.94
N PRO A 39 -13.74 -1.83 -9.98
CA PRO A 39 -14.18 -2.64 -11.12
C PRO A 39 -13.00 -3.27 -11.87
N GLU A 40 -13.21 -4.46 -12.43
CA GLU A 40 -12.22 -5.21 -13.20
C GLU A 40 -11.58 -4.38 -14.33
N GLU A 41 -12.38 -3.56 -15.02
CA GLU A 41 -11.90 -2.67 -16.09
C GLU A 41 -10.85 -1.66 -15.60
N LEU A 42 -10.93 -1.23 -14.34
CA LEU A 42 -9.92 -0.37 -13.72
C LEU A 42 -8.74 -1.20 -13.21
N SER A 43 -8.98 -2.30 -12.48
CA SER A 43 -7.90 -3.09 -11.89
C SER A 43 -6.99 -3.75 -12.93
N LYS A 44 -7.50 -4.10 -14.11
CA LYS A 44 -6.69 -4.56 -15.26
C LYS A 44 -5.67 -3.53 -15.77
N ALA A 45 -5.89 -2.24 -15.51
CA ALA A 45 -4.96 -1.18 -15.89
C ALA A 45 -3.80 -1.01 -14.90
N ALA A 46 -3.80 -1.76 -13.79
CA ALA A 46 -2.69 -1.76 -12.84
C ALA A 46 -1.40 -2.22 -13.52
N SER A 47 -0.32 -1.51 -13.25
CA SER A 47 1.00 -1.81 -13.80
C SER A 47 1.89 -2.40 -12.72
N SER A 48 2.59 -3.50 -13.02
CA SER A 48 3.59 -4.05 -12.11
C SER A 48 4.70 -3.02 -11.87
N ALA A 49 5.04 -2.81 -10.60
CA ALA A 49 6.02 -1.83 -10.15
C ALA A 49 7.25 -2.46 -9.48
N GLY A 50 7.30 -3.79 -9.38
CA GLY A 50 8.39 -4.55 -8.75
C GLY A 50 7.89 -5.40 -7.59
N CYS A 51 8.77 -5.66 -6.64
CA CYS A 51 8.42 -6.34 -5.41
C CYS A 51 9.23 -5.80 -4.22
N VAL A 52 8.67 -5.95 -3.03
CA VAL A 52 9.35 -5.70 -1.75
C VAL A 52 9.49 -7.04 -1.04
N SER A 53 10.70 -7.37 -0.61
CA SER A 53 10.98 -8.60 0.15
C SER A 53 11.59 -8.25 1.50
N TYR A 54 11.11 -8.89 2.56
CA TYR A 54 11.61 -8.68 3.91
C TYR A 54 11.49 -9.96 4.72
N PHE A 55 12.14 -9.97 5.88
CA PHE A 55 11.94 -10.99 6.89
C PHE A 55 11.40 -10.31 8.14
N PHE A 56 10.49 -10.98 8.85
CA PHE A 56 10.22 -10.65 10.23
C PHE A 56 10.50 -11.87 11.11
N GLU A 57 10.95 -11.62 12.32
CA GLU A 57 11.24 -12.65 13.31
C GLU A 57 10.29 -12.46 14.50
N ASP A 58 9.71 -13.55 14.97
CA ASP A 58 9.03 -13.61 16.25
C ASP A 58 9.35 -14.91 16.99
N GLU A 59 8.71 -15.15 18.14
CA GLU A 59 8.93 -16.35 18.97
C GLU A 59 8.76 -17.69 18.23
N ARG A 60 8.03 -17.69 17.10
CA ARG A 60 7.77 -18.86 16.26
C ARG A 60 8.85 -19.10 15.21
N GLY A 61 9.73 -18.11 14.97
CA GLY A 61 10.86 -18.20 14.05
C GLY A 61 10.93 -17.05 13.05
N LEU A 62 11.59 -17.34 11.92
CA LEU A 62 11.84 -16.38 10.85
C LEU A 62 10.84 -16.55 9.70
N PHE A 63 10.21 -15.45 9.29
CA PHE A 63 9.15 -15.42 8.30
C PHE A 63 9.58 -14.59 7.08
N PRO A 64 9.98 -15.23 5.97
CA PRO A 64 10.19 -14.53 4.71
C PRO A 64 8.87 -14.09 4.10
N GLU A 65 8.78 -12.83 3.68
CA GLU A 65 7.68 -12.33 2.87
C GLU A 65 8.17 -11.65 1.59
N VAL A 66 7.35 -11.78 0.54
CA VAL A 66 7.51 -11.06 -0.74
C VAL A 66 6.15 -10.48 -1.12
N GLN A 67 6.12 -9.17 -1.35
CA GLN A 67 4.96 -8.43 -1.79
C GLN A 67 5.16 -7.98 -3.23
N PHE A 68 4.31 -8.44 -4.14
CA PHE A 68 4.30 -7.95 -5.52
C PHE A 68 3.55 -6.62 -5.58
N VAL A 69 4.25 -5.56 -6.00
CA VAL A 69 3.73 -4.20 -5.95
C VAL A 69 3.18 -3.82 -7.32
N CYS A 70 1.97 -3.25 -7.33
CA CYS A 70 1.30 -2.75 -8.52
C CYS A 70 0.86 -1.30 -8.30
N ASP A 71 1.09 -0.45 -9.29
CA ASP A 71 0.60 0.91 -9.31
C ASP A 71 -0.71 0.97 -10.11
N LEU A 72 -1.77 1.52 -9.52
CA LEU A 72 -3.06 1.72 -10.18
C LEU A 72 -3.46 3.20 -10.14
N LYS A 73 -3.73 3.78 -11.31
CA LYS A 73 -4.25 5.14 -11.42
C LYS A 73 -5.77 5.12 -11.43
N LEU A 74 -6.38 5.78 -10.45
CA LEU A 74 -7.84 5.85 -10.32
C LEU A 74 -8.43 7.16 -10.87
N PRO A 75 -9.70 7.16 -11.31
CA PRO A 75 -10.47 8.36 -11.56
C PRO A 75 -10.51 9.28 -10.33
N ARG A 76 -10.55 10.60 -10.54
CA ARG A 76 -10.53 11.58 -9.44
C ARG A 76 -11.79 11.52 -8.54
N ASP A 77 -12.88 11.06 -9.11
CA ASP A 77 -14.20 10.92 -8.51
C ASP A 77 -14.48 9.50 -8.00
N PHE A 78 -13.54 8.57 -8.18
CA PHE A 78 -13.66 7.22 -7.63
C PHE A 78 -13.70 7.27 -6.10
N GLN A 79 -14.66 6.57 -5.50
CA GLN A 79 -14.76 6.38 -4.07
C GLN A 79 -14.75 4.88 -3.78
N PRO A 80 -13.69 4.37 -3.10
CA PRO A 80 -13.65 2.97 -2.72
C PRO A 80 -14.75 2.66 -1.71
N ILE A 81 -15.31 1.46 -1.81
CA ILE A 81 -16.35 0.96 -0.92
C ILE A 81 -15.85 -0.35 -0.33
N ASN A 82 -15.93 -0.49 0.99
CA ASN A 82 -15.62 -1.75 1.66
C ASN A 82 -16.76 -2.74 1.36
N SER A 83 -16.45 -3.82 0.65
CA SER A 83 -17.45 -4.78 0.17
C SER A 83 -17.55 -6.02 1.05
N ASP A 84 -16.45 -6.46 1.67
CA ASP A 84 -16.35 -7.73 2.40
C ASP A 84 -16.25 -7.55 3.93
N GLY A 85 -15.99 -6.35 4.42
CA GLY A 85 -15.82 -6.03 5.83
C GLY A 85 -14.37 -5.96 6.32
N GLU A 86 -13.38 -6.24 5.47
CA GLU A 86 -11.96 -6.31 5.86
C GLU A 86 -11.31 -4.93 6.04
N VAL A 87 -11.86 -3.91 5.37
CA VAL A 87 -11.37 -2.53 5.43
C VAL A 87 -12.24 -1.67 6.33
N SER A 88 -11.72 -1.24 7.48
CA SER A 88 -12.49 -0.40 8.40
C SER A 88 -12.98 0.91 7.79
N GLU A 89 -12.10 1.63 7.07
CA GLU A 89 -12.41 2.90 6.42
C GLU A 89 -11.35 3.24 5.35
N PHE A 90 -11.77 3.98 4.33
CA PHE A 90 -10.93 4.45 3.24
C PHE A 90 -10.68 5.94 3.27
N TYR A 91 -9.52 6.31 2.73
CA TYR A 91 -9.06 7.67 2.84
C TYR A 91 -8.12 8.10 1.69
N CYS A 92 -8.20 9.34 1.21
CA CYS A 92 -7.35 9.91 0.11
C CYS A 92 -6.40 11.08 0.52
N TRP A 93 -5.12 10.80 0.83
CA TRP A 93 -4.22 11.70 1.59
C TRP A 93 -3.36 12.48 0.61
N PRO A 94 -3.06 13.77 0.88
CA PRO A 94 -1.95 14.40 0.21
C PRO A 94 -0.64 13.72 0.62
N MET A 95 0.31 13.60 -0.31
CA MET A 95 1.59 12.91 -0.09
C MET A 95 2.36 13.44 1.13
N GLU A 96 2.28 14.74 1.43
CA GLU A 96 2.94 15.30 2.62
C GLU A 96 2.39 14.71 3.93
N LYS A 97 1.08 14.43 4.00
CA LYS A 97 0.50 13.77 5.17
C LYS A 97 0.88 12.29 5.23
N VAL A 98 1.07 11.64 4.08
CA VAL A 98 1.61 10.26 4.03
C VAL A 98 3.03 10.23 4.60
N LYS A 99 3.90 11.17 4.21
CA LYS A 99 5.26 11.31 4.77
C LYS A 99 5.26 11.47 6.30
N GLU A 100 4.35 12.27 6.84
CA GLU A 100 4.24 12.49 8.28
C GLU A 100 3.79 11.22 9.04
N LYS A 101 3.02 10.35 8.39
CA LYS A 101 2.35 9.21 9.03
C LYS A 101 3.03 7.87 8.82
N ILE A 102 3.79 7.71 7.74
CA ILE A 102 4.45 6.45 7.38
C ILE A 102 5.42 5.95 8.47
N ALA A 103 5.97 6.86 9.27
CA ALA A 103 6.91 6.57 10.36
C ALA A 103 6.22 6.46 11.74
N THR A 104 4.89 6.34 11.79
CA THR A 104 4.14 6.17 13.04
C THR A 104 3.42 4.82 13.07
N ASP A 105 2.98 4.40 14.25
CA ASP A 105 2.20 3.16 14.46
C ASP A 105 0.83 3.16 13.77
N GLU A 106 0.46 4.25 13.08
CA GLU A 106 -0.75 4.28 12.24
C GLU A 106 -0.59 3.40 11.01
N PHE A 107 0.64 3.15 10.54
CA PHE A 107 0.95 2.23 9.45
C PHE A 107 1.41 0.87 9.96
N LYS A 108 0.89 -0.20 9.34
CA LYS A 108 1.53 -1.50 9.48
C LYS A 108 2.92 -1.45 8.84
N PRO A 109 3.98 -2.00 9.47
CA PRO A 109 5.33 -1.94 8.94
C PRO A 109 5.44 -2.42 7.48
N ASN A 110 4.75 -3.51 7.15
CA ASN A 110 4.74 -4.04 5.80
C ASN A 110 4.08 -3.12 4.76
N CYS A 111 2.99 -2.44 5.13
CA CYS A 111 2.39 -1.40 4.29
C CYS A 111 3.33 -0.19 4.15
N ALA A 112 4.02 0.21 5.22
CA ALA A 112 4.97 1.31 5.18
C ALA A 112 6.11 1.05 4.18
N LEU A 113 6.61 -0.20 4.09
CA LEU A 113 7.62 -0.57 3.10
C LEU A 113 7.15 -0.34 1.65
N VAL A 114 5.92 -0.74 1.32
CA VAL A 114 5.35 -0.54 -0.03
C VAL A 114 5.13 0.94 -0.34
N VAL A 115 4.68 1.72 0.66
CA VAL A 115 4.52 3.17 0.48
C VAL A 115 5.88 3.85 0.29
N LEU A 116 6.91 3.43 1.03
CA LEU A 116 8.28 3.93 0.85
C LEU A 116 8.80 3.61 -0.56
N ASP A 117 8.64 2.37 -1.03
CA ASP A 117 8.98 1.96 -2.39
C ASP A 117 8.33 2.88 -3.43
N PHE A 118 7.02 3.14 -3.30
CA PHE A 118 6.31 4.09 -4.15
C PHE A 118 6.93 5.49 -4.09
N MET A 119 7.23 6.00 -2.89
CA MET A 119 7.80 7.34 -2.71
C MET A 119 9.20 7.47 -3.34
N VAL A 120 10.01 6.43 -3.28
CA VAL A 120 11.33 6.39 -3.91
C VAL A 120 11.19 6.33 -5.44
N ARG A 121 10.39 5.40 -5.97
CA ARG A 121 10.17 5.24 -7.42
C ARG A 121 9.61 6.49 -8.09
N HIS A 122 8.78 7.25 -7.37
CA HIS A 122 8.14 8.47 -7.87
C HIS A 122 8.85 9.77 -7.45
N GLY A 123 10.01 9.69 -6.77
CA GLY A 123 10.85 10.84 -6.45
C GLY A 123 10.34 11.75 -5.31
N PHE A 124 9.42 11.26 -4.48
CA PHE A 124 8.98 11.95 -3.27
C PHE A 124 9.99 11.84 -2.12
N VAL A 125 10.80 10.79 -2.15
CA VAL A 125 11.97 10.57 -1.30
C VAL A 125 13.15 10.30 -2.21
N THR A 126 14.26 10.98 -1.95
CA THR A 126 15.51 10.79 -2.69
C THR A 126 16.63 10.51 -1.70
N PRO A 127 17.76 9.89 -2.14
CA PRO A 127 18.91 9.67 -1.27
C PRO A 127 19.46 10.94 -0.62
N ASP A 128 19.25 12.10 -1.25
CA ASP A 128 19.72 13.40 -0.77
C ASP A 128 18.73 14.08 0.21
N CYS A 129 17.53 13.51 0.40
CA CYS A 129 16.62 13.93 1.46
C CYS A 129 17.22 13.48 2.80
N GLY A 130 17.69 14.43 3.62
CA GLY A 130 18.38 14.14 4.89
C GLY A 130 17.71 13.11 5.82
N GLU A 131 18.51 12.56 6.74
CA GLU A 131 18.43 11.29 7.51
C GLU A 131 17.08 10.74 8.03
N LEU A 132 15.97 11.47 7.99
CA LEU A 132 14.77 11.15 8.76
C LEU A 132 13.85 10.04 8.20
N ILE A 133 14.06 9.56 6.97
CA ILE A 133 13.16 8.54 6.37
C ILE A 133 13.82 7.17 6.24
N PHE A 134 15.14 7.10 6.02
CA PHE A 134 15.82 5.83 5.75
C PHE A 134 16.16 5.04 7.02
N THR A 135 16.44 5.72 8.13
CA THR A 135 16.95 5.06 9.35
C THR A 135 15.84 4.39 10.19
N MET A 136 14.59 4.87 10.10
CA MET A 136 13.47 4.34 10.91
C MET A 136 12.81 3.07 10.34
N ILE A 137 13.16 2.66 9.12
CA ILE A 137 12.52 1.51 8.44
C ILE A 137 13.41 0.25 8.48
N ILE A 138 14.65 0.39 8.95
CA ILE A 138 15.66 -0.69 9.01
C ILE A 138 15.91 -1.17 10.46
N GLU A 139 15.48 -0.43 11.48
CA GLU A 139 15.59 -0.79 12.91
C GLU A 139 14.23 -1.11 13.53
#